data_AF-A0AAN0K0P2-F1
#
_entry.id   AF-A0AAN0K0P2-F1
#
_cell.length_a   1.000
_cell.length_b   1.000
_cell.length_c   1.000
_cell.angle_alpha   90.00
_cell.angle_beta   90.00
_cell.angle_gamma   90.00
#
_symmetry.space_group_name_H-M   'P 1'
#
loop_
_entity.id
_entity.type
_entity.pdbx_description
1 polymer ?
#
loop_
_entity_poly.entity_id
_entity_poly.type
_entity_poly.pdbx_seq_one_letter_code
_entity_poly.pdbx_strand_id
1 'polypeptide(L)'
;MEVMIDGANGCESEREEEREEEEETLHMLMMNVIDSYWIILKEREKRKSVIREHGLIDVYRILGRERLLSNEEQSVRVLMRRFARFLDAETTEKLIQSFLNEKRLIKRIKCLQTYHCLGIKTLAGGELYERLREKREKTRERMKASLDLIIKNNKSIASTEQQNATISCTNTELQGQQAMCSTGKTKYSLTPLNITY
;
A
#
# COMPACT_ATOMS: atom_id res chain seq x y z
N MET A 1 15.96 -31.62 -90.15
CA MET A 1 16.12 -32.28 -88.84
C MET A 1 16.52 -31.18 -87.87
N GLU A 2 15.55 -30.37 -87.45
CA GLU A 2 15.75 -29.32 -86.45
C GLU A 2 15.43 -29.93 -85.08
N VAL A 3 16.39 -29.86 -84.17
CA VAL A 3 16.29 -30.43 -82.83
C VAL A 3 15.74 -29.35 -81.91
N MET A 4 14.63 -29.67 -81.23
CA MET A 4 14.04 -28.87 -80.17
C MET A 4 15.04 -28.69 -79.02
N ILE A 5 15.58 -27.48 -78.83
CA ILE A 5 16.40 -27.10 -77.67
C ILE A 5 15.90 -25.74 -77.15
N ASP A 6 14.60 -25.62 -76.81
CA ASP A 6 14.07 -24.38 -76.21
C ASP A 6 13.35 -24.61 -74.86
N GLY A 7 13.17 -25.87 -74.43
CA GLY A 7 12.45 -26.18 -73.18
C GLY A 7 13.29 -26.19 -71.89
N ALA A 8 14.63 -26.22 -71.99
CA ALA A 8 15.51 -26.30 -70.82
C ALA A 8 15.91 -24.92 -70.27
N ASN A 9 16.08 -23.93 -71.15
CA ASN A 9 16.55 -22.59 -70.76
C ASN A 9 15.48 -21.78 -69.99
N GLY A 10 14.20 -21.94 -70.32
CA GLY A 10 13.12 -21.28 -69.56
C GLY A 10 12.98 -21.82 -68.13
N CYS A 11 13.20 -23.13 -67.95
CA CYS A 11 13.05 -23.81 -66.65
C CYS A 11 14.27 -23.60 -65.73
N GLU A 12 15.44 -23.23 -66.27
CA GLU A 12 16.58 -22.76 -65.45
C GLU A 12 16.41 -21.27 -65.09
N SER A 13 15.94 -20.44 -66.02
CA SER A 13 15.62 -19.03 -65.77
C SER A 13 14.59 -18.84 -64.64
N GLU A 14 13.48 -19.59 -64.67
CA GLU A 14 12.44 -19.53 -63.62
C GLU A 14 12.99 -19.98 -62.25
N ARG A 15 13.90 -20.96 -62.22
CA ARG A 15 14.55 -21.43 -60.98
C ARG A 15 15.64 -20.49 -60.47
N GLU A 16 16.24 -19.68 -61.34
CA GLU A 16 17.18 -18.62 -60.97
C GLU A 16 16.41 -17.45 -60.35
N GLU A 17 15.29 -17.04 -60.95
CA GLU A 17 14.40 -15.99 -60.43
C GLU A 17 13.80 -16.38 -59.06
N GLU A 18 13.35 -17.62 -58.88
CA GLU A 18 12.88 -18.12 -57.56
C GLU A 18 13.98 -18.05 -56.49
N ARG A 19 15.25 -18.32 -56.84
CA ARG A 19 16.39 -18.20 -55.89
C ARG A 19 16.67 -16.76 -55.52
N GLU A 20 16.61 -15.83 -56.48
CA GLU A 20 16.80 -14.41 -56.21
C GLU A 20 15.68 -13.85 -55.32
N GLU A 21 14.42 -14.28 -55.51
CA GLU A 21 13.31 -13.94 -54.63
C GLU A 21 13.48 -14.54 -53.20
N GLU A 22 13.95 -15.78 -53.09
CA GLU A 22 14.29 -16.40 -51.80
C GLU A 22 15.43 -15.64 -51.08
N GLU A 23 16.45 -15.18 -51.81
CA GLU A 23 17.53 -14.37 -51.27
C GLU A 23 17.06 -12.98 -50.83
N GLU A 24 16.19 -12.33 -51.60
CA GLU A 24 15.61 -11.03 -51.27
C GLU A 24 14.69 -11.12 -50.04
N THR A 25 13.85 -12.16 -49.97
CA THR A 25 12.99 -12.40 -48.81
C THR A 25 13.81 -12.71 -47.55
N LEU A 26 14.88 -13.49 -47.67
CA LEU A 26 15.83 -13.74 -46.57
C LEU A 26 16.53 -12.46 -46.13
N HIS A 27 16.98 -11.63 -47.07
CA HIS A 27 17.61 -10.35 -46.78
C HIS A 27 16.66 -9.42 -46.02
N MET A 28 15.42 -9.30 -46.48
CA MET A 28 14.38 -8.50 -45.84
C MET A 28 14.07 -9.02 -44.43
N LEU A 29 13.96 -10.34 -44.24
CA LEU A 29 13.78 -10.93 -42.91
C LEU A 29 14.94 -10.59 -41.98
N MET A 30 16.18 -10.72 -42.45
CA MET A 30 17.37 -10.41 -41.65
C MET A 30 17.41 -8.93 -41.27
N MET A 31 17.03 -8.04 -42.18
CA MET A 31 16.99 -6.61 -41.91
C MET A 31 15.91 -6.24 -40.90
N ASN A 32 14.73 -6.87 -40.99
CA ASN A 32 13.67 -6.74 -39.98
C ASN A 32 14.13 -7.20 -38.58
N VAL A 33 14.90 -8.29 -38.50
CA VAL A 33 15.48 -8.76 -37.23
C VAL A 33 16.44 -7.71 -36.66
N ILE A 34 17.32 -7.14 -37.49
CA ILE A 34 18.25 -6.10 -37.08
C ILE A 34 17.50 -4.85 -36.59
N ASP A 35 16.48 -4.41 -37.31
CA ASP A 35 15.66 -3.26 -36.93
C ASP A 35 14.92 -3.50 -35.61
N SER A 36 14.35 -4.69 -35.43
CA SER A 36 13.71 -5.06 -34.17
C SER A 36 14.68 -5.01 -32.99
N TYR A 37 15.91 -5.49 -33.19
CA TYR A 37 16.97 -5.46 -32.18
C TYR A 37 17.43 -4.03 -31.89
N TRP A 38 17.55 -3.20 -32.92
CA TRP A 38 17.90 -1.79 -32.79
C TRP A 38 16.89 -1.00 -31.97
N ILE A 39 15.58 -1.23 -32.19
CA ILE A 39 14.50 -0.64 -31.38
C ILE A 39 14.66 -1.01 -29.90
N ILE A 40 14.96 -2.29 -29.61
CA ILE A 40 15.19 -2.77 -28.23
C ILE A 40 16.43 -2.10 -27.62
N LEU A 41 17.52 -1.97 -28.38
CA LEU A 41 18.74 -1.31 -27.92
C LEU A 41 18.51 0.17 -27.61
N LYS A 42 17.82 0.91 -28.48
CA LYS A 42 17.45 2.31 -28.24
C LYS A 42 16.59 2.47 -26.99
N GLU A 43 15.60 1.60 -26.80
CA GLU A 43 14.77 1.65 -25.59
C GLU A 43 15.59 1.32 -24.33
N ARG A 44 16.54 0.38 -24.41
CA ARG A 44 17.45 0.06 -23.31
C ARG A 44 18.37 1.22 -22.97
N GLU A 45 18.92 1.89 -23.98
CA GLU A 45 19.73 3.10 -23.81
C GLU A 45 18.92 4.21 -23.17
N LYS A 46 17.72 4.47 -23.67
CA LYS A 46 16.78 5.45 -23.11
C LYS A 46 16.50 5.21 -21.63
N ARG A 47 16.20 3.96 -21.24
CA ARG A 47 15.99 3.60 -19.82
C ARG A 47 17.22 3.88 -18.96
N LYS A 48 18.42 3.55 -19.45
CA LYS A 48 19.67 3.84 -18.75
C LYS A 48 19.90 5.35 -18.61
N SER A 49 19.57 6.13 -19.64
CA SER A 49 19.68 7.60 -19.60
C SER A 49 18.78 8.18 -18.50
N VAL A 50 17.50 7.78 -18.47
CA VAL A 50 16.55 8.22 -17.45
C VAL A 50 17.06 7.86 -16.03
N ILE A 51 17.56 6.65 -15.82
CA ILE A 51 18.10 6.24 -14.49
C ILE A 51 19.28 7.13 -14.08
N ARG A 52 20.16 7.48 -15.01
CA ARG A 52 21.32 8.36 -14.75
C ARG A 52 20.91 9.80 -14.50
N GLU A 53 20.11 10.38 -15.38
CA GLU A 53 19.65 11.78 -15.33
C GLU A 53 18.89 12.08 -14.04
N HIS A 54 18.00 11.17 -13.63
CA HIS A 54 17.22 11.29 -12.40
C HIS A 54 18.01 10.85 -11.15
N GLY A 55 19.28 10.45 -11.28
CA GLY A 55 20.13 10.07 -10.16
C GLY A 55 19.69 8.80 -9.42
N LEU A 56 18.96 7.91 -10.10
CA LEU A 56 18.29 6.72 -9.52
C LEU A 56 19.22 5.52 -9.26
N ILE A 57 20.54 5.71 -9.35
CA ILE A 57 21.54 4.65 -9.18
C ILE A 57 21.73 4.29 -7.70
N ASP A 58 21.72 5.30 -6.83
CA ASP A 58 22.01 5.12 -5.39
C ASP A 58 20.72 4.96 -4.59
N VAL A 59 20.27 3.70 -4.50
CA VAL A 59 19.01 3.33 -3.83
C VAL A 59 18.99 3.74 -2.36
N TYR A 60 20.11 3.63 -1.64
CA TYR A 60 20.18 3.95 -0.21
C TYR A 60 20.08 5.45 0.04
N ARG A 61 20.76 6.26 -0.77
CA ARG A 61 20.66 7.73 -0.71
C ARG A 61 19.25 8.22 -1.05
N ILE A 62 18.59 7.59 -2.03
CA ILE A 62 17.21 7.92 -2.41
C ILE A 62 16.25 7.59 -1.29
N LEU A 63 16.33 6.38 -0.73
CA LEU A 63 15.46 5.97 0.38
C LEU A 63 15.67 6.84 1.62
N GLY A 64 16.92 7.22 1.91
CA GLY A 64 17.23 8.16 2.99
C GLY A 64 16.53 9.51 2.80
N ARG A 65 16.57 10.07 1.58
CA ARG A 65 15.86 11.31 1.26
C ARG A 65 14.34 11.13 1.33
N GLU A 66 13.79 10.07 0.74
CA GLU A 66 12.34 9.83 0.72
C GLU A 66 11.75 9.71 2.13
N ARG A 67 12.48 9.09 3.08
CA ARG A 67 12.05 8.98 4.48
C ARG A 67 11.94 10.31 5.22
N LEU A 68 12.69 11.34 4.80
CA LEU A 68 12.64 12.67 5.40
C LEU A 68 11.47 13.51 4.87
N LEU A 69 10.82 13.07 3.79
CA LEU A 69 9.72 13.79 3.17
C LEU A 69 8.42 13.60 3.95
N SER A 70 7.56 14.61 3.92
CA SER A 70 6.19 14.48 4.42
C SER A 70 5.42 13.41 3.64
N ASN A 71 4.49 12.71 4.29
CA ASN A 71 3.59 11.74 3.64
C ASN A 71 2.88 12.33 2.41
N GLU A 72 2.51 13.61 2.47
CA GLU A 72 1.89 14.30 1.33
C GLU A 72 2.87 14.42 0.15
N GLU A 73 4.11 14.78 0.42
CA GLU A 73 5.13 14.90 -0.60
C GLU A 73 5.51 13.55 -1.20
N GLN A 74 5.64 12.51 -0.37
CA GLN A 74 5.83 11.14 -0.84
C GLN A 74 4.71 10.72 -1.79
N SER A 75 3.44 11.00 -1.46
CA SER A 75 2.30 10.64 -2.31
C SER A 75 2.37 11.31 -3.69
N VAL A 76 2.76 12.59 -3.75
CA VAL A 76 2.92 13.32 -5.02
C VAL A 76 4.07 12.76 -5.82
N ARG A 77 5.22 12.47 -5.18
CA ARG A 77 6.39 11.90 -5.85
C ARG A 77 6.13 10.51 -6.41
N VAL A 78 5.41 9.66 -5.68
CA VAL A 78 4.99 8.33 -6.17
C VAL A 78 4.12 8.44 -7.42
N LEU A 79 3.15 9.37 -7.43
CA LEU A 79 2.30 9.62 -8.58
C LEU A 79 3.12 10.15 -9.78
N MET A 80 4.03 11.09 -9.53
CA MET A 80 4.83 11.75 -10.57
C MET A 80 5.95 10.86 -11.13
N ARG A 81 6.34 9.79 -10.43
CA ARG A 81 7.37 8.84 -10.89
C ARG A 81 7.07 8.24 -12.27
N ARG A 82 5.79 8.09 -12.63
CA ARG A 82 5.40 7.61 -13.98
C ARG A 82 5.76 8.59 -15.09
N PHE A 83 5.74 9.89 -14.81
CA PHE A 83 6.01 10.94 -15.79
C PHE A 83 7.50 11.22 -15.97
N ALA A 84 8.35 10.78 -15.04
CA ALA A 84 9.81 10.89 -15.14
C ALA A 84 10.40 10.21 -16.39
N ARG A 85 9.66 9.32 -17.05
CA ARG A 85 10.06 8.70 -18.33
C ARG A 85 9.98 9.64 -19.54
N PHE A 86 9.22 10.73 -19.41
CA PHE A 86 8.92 11.67 -20.49
C PHE A 86 9.50 13.06 -20.23
N LEU A 87 9.92 13.33 -18.98
CA LEU A 87 10.35 14.63 -18.52
C LEU A 87 11.78 14.53 -17.97
N ASP A 88 12.56 15.58 -18.21
CA ASP A 88 13.89 15.74 -17.64
C ASP A 88 13.81 15.79 -16.11
N ALA A 89 14.91 15.45 -15.43
CA ALA A 89 14.97 15.45 -13.97
C ALA A 89 14.61 16.81 -13.36
N GLU A 90 15.13 17.90 -13.93
CA GLU A 90 14.87 19.25 -13.45
C GLU A 90 13.40 19.66 -13.63
N THR A 91 12.83 19.36 -14.80
CA THR A 91 11.42 19.69 -15.10
C THR A 91 10.46 18.88 -14.24
N THR A 92 10.79 17.61 -13.98
CA THR A 92 10.03 16.74 -13.09
C THR A 92 10.01 17.28 -11.66
N GLU A 93 11.16 17.72 -11.15
CA GLU A 93 11.23 18.30 -9.80
C GLU A 93 10.44 19.62 -9.72
N LYS A 94 10.58 20.52 -10.70
CA LYS A 94 9.80 21.76 -10.79
C LYS A 94 8.29 21.49 -10.79
N LEU A 95 7.86 20.46 -11.52
CA LEU A 95 6.46 20.05 -11.57
C LEU A 95 5.98 19.55 -10.20
N ILE A 96 6.75 18.70 -9.53
CA ILE A 96 6.44 18.20 -8.18
C ILE A 96 6.28 19.37 -7.20
N GLN A 97 7.23 20.31 -7.20
CA GLN A 97 7.16 21.49 -6.32
C GLN A 97 5.93 22.36 -6.62
N SER A 98 5.58 22.51 -7.90
CA SER A 98 4.38 23.24 -8.31
C SER A 98 3.10 22.60 -7.76
N PHE A 99 2.97 21.28 -7.85
CA PHE A 99 1.83 20.54 -7.27
C PHE A 99 1.73 20.68 -5.75
N LEU A 100 2.86 20.64 -5.04
CA LEU A 100 2.88 20.82 -3.59
C LEU A 100 2.46 22.24 -3.20
N ASN A 101 2.95 23.23 -3.94
CA ASN A 101 2.58 24.62 -3.74
C ASN A 101 1.09 24.84 -4.01
N GLU A 102 0.56 24.29 -5.10
CA GLU A 102 -0.86 24.34 -5.43
C GLU A 102 -1.71 23.75 -4.30
N LYS A 103 -1.37 22.56 -3.81
CA LYS A 103 -2.07 21.94 -2.66
C LYS A 103 -2.02 22.82 -1.41
N ARG A 104 -0.86 23.42 -1.11
CA ARG A 104 -0.71 24.36 0.01
C ARG A 104 -1.63 25.56 -0.16
N LEU A 105 -1.67 26.15 -1.36
CA LEU A 105 -2.53 27.29 -1.68
C LEU A 105 -4.01 26.93 -1.56
N ILE A 106 -4.44 25.79 -2.10
CA ILE A 106 -5.82 25.30 -2.00
C ILE A 106 -6.21 25.10 -0.53
N LYS A 107 -5.34 24.49 0.29
CA LYS A 107 -5.58 24.33 1.73
C LYS A 107 -5.73 25.70 2.41
N ARG A 108 -4.87 26.66 2.05
CA ARG A 108 -4.94 28.02 2.61
C ARG A 108 -6.22 28.75 2.19
N ILE A 109 -6.61 28.66 0.93
CA ILE A 109 -7.84 29.26 0.42
C ILE A 109 -9.05 28.68 1.15
N LYS A 110 -9.14 27.34 1.26
CA LYS A 110 -10.23 26.68 2.00
C LYS A 110 -10.29 27.14 3.46
N CYS A 111 -9.14 27.23 4.13
CA CYS A 111 -9.03 27.75 5.49
C CYS A 111 -9.55 29.20 5.61
N LEU A 112 -9.15 30.09 4.70
CA LEU A 112 -9.64 31.47 4.67
C LEU A 112 -11.15 31.55 4.37
N GLN A 113 -11.66 30.71 3.47
CA GLN A 113 -13.10 30.61 3.19
C GLN A 113 -13.87 30.16 4.44
N THR A 114 -13.34 29.21 5.20
CA THR A 114 -13.98 28.80 6.47
C THR A 114 -14.02 29.95 7.49
N TYR A 115 -12.96 30.76 7.59
CA TYR A 115 -12.97 31.96 8.44
C TYR A 115 -14.05 32.95 8.01
N HIS A 116 -14.17 33.17 6.70
CA HIS A 116 -15.20 34.04 6.15
C HIS A 116 -16.61 33.54 6.49
N CYS A 117 -16.88 32.24 6.34
CA CYS A 117 -18.16 31.62 6.72
C CYS A 117 -18.45 31.73 8.22
N LEU A 118 -17.42 31.73 9.06
CA LEU A 118 -17.53 31.92 10.51
C LEU A 118 -17.63 33.41 10.92
N GLY A 119 -17.65 34.33 9.96
CA GLY A 119 -17.72 35.78 10.22
C GLY A 119 -16.40 36.41 10.66
N ILE A 120 -15.27 35.69 10.59
CA ILE A 120 -13.94 36.19 10.95
C ILE A 120 -13.37 36.96 9.75
N LYS A 121 -13.24 38.27 9.89
CA LYS A 121 -12.78 39.18 8.81
C LYS A 121 -11.30 39.56 8.89
N THR A 122 -10.61 39.27 10.00
CA THR A 122 -9.21 39.64 10.22
C THR A 122 -8.31 38.40 10.31
N LEU A 123 -7.08 38.52 9.81
CA LEU A 123 -6.11 37.41 9.82
C LEU A 123 -5.73 37.01 11.25
N ALA A 124 -5.50 38.00 12.11
CA ALA A 124 -5.22 37.78 13.54
C ALA A 124 -6.38 37.08 14.27
N GLY A 125 -7.63 37.37 13.87
CA GLY A 125 -8.82 36.66 14.35
C GLY A 125 -8.81 35.19 13.95
N GLY A 126 -8.39 34.88 12.72
CA GLY A 126 -8.20 33.51 12.23
C GLY A 126 -7.12 32.75 13.02
N GLU A 127 -5.98 33.39 13.28
CA GLU A 127 -4.91 32.78 14.09
C GLU A 127 -5.32 32.53 15.54
N LEU A 128 -6.10 33.44 16.14
CA LEU A 128 -6.69 33.22 17.46
C LEU A 128 -7.70 32.07 17.43
N TYR A 129 -8.54 32.00 16.39
CA TYR A 129 -9.49 30.91 16.20
C TYR A 129 -8.77 29.54 16.14
N GLU A 130 -7.71 29.40 15.35
CA GLU A 130 -6.96 28.14 15.28
C GLU A 130 -6.32 27.78 16.62
N ARG A 131 -5.68 28.73 17.31
CA ARG A 131 -5.09 28.47 18.64
C ARG A 131 -6.13 27.97 19.64
N LEU A 132 -7.31 28.61 19.68
CA LEU A 132 -8.40 28.19 20.56
C LEU A 132 -9.00 26.86 20.13
N ARG A 133 -9.14 26.62 18.82
CA ARG A 133 -9.64 25.37 18.24
C ARG A 133 -8.68 24.22 18.56
N GLU A 134 -7.38 24.40 18.39
CA GLU A 134 -6.35 23.42 18.71
C GLU A 134 -6.31 23.10 20.21
N LYS A 135 -6.45 24.12 21.08
CA LYS A 135 -6.54 23.90 22.53
C LYS A 135 -7.76 23.04 22.89
N ARG A 136 -8.91 23.32 22.28
CA ARG A 136 -10.15 22.53 22.44
C ARG A 136 -9.99 21.10 21.90
N GLU A 137 -9.39 20.95 20.72
CA GLU A 137 -9.08 19.66 20.10
C GLU A 137 -8.19 18.81 21.01
N LYS A 138 -7.07 19.36 21.50
CA LYS A 138 -6.14 18.69 22.42
C LYS A 138 -6.82 18.25 23.72
N THR A 139 -7.68 19.10 24.30
CA THR A 139 -8.44 18.69 25.49
C THR A 139 -9.41 17.56 25.19
N ARG A 140 -10.08 17.60 24.03
CA ARG A 140 -11.01 16.55 23.59
C ARG A 140 -10.27 15.24 23.30
N GLU A 141 -9.09 15.30 22.69
CA GLU A 141 -8.24 14.13 22.44
C GLU A 141 -7.76 13.49 23.74
N ARG A 142 -7.32 14.30 24.73
CA ARG A 142 -6.94 13.78 26.07
C ARG A 142 -8.11 13.10 26.77
N MET A 143 -9.30 13.71 26.73
CA MET A 143 -10.51 13.11 27.29
C MET A 143 -10.87 11.79 26.59
N LYS A 144 -10.82 11.77 25.25
CA LYS A 144 -11.04 10.53 24.47
C LYS A 144 -10.03 9.45 24.83
N ALA A 145 -8.73 9.77 24.87
CA ALA A 145 -7.69 8.82 25.23
C ALA A 145 -7.87 8.27 26.65
N SER A 146 -8.27 9.13 27.60
CA SER A 146 -8.61 8.71 28.96
C SER A 146 -9.82 7.77 28.98
N LEU A 147 -10.86 8.08 28.21
CA LEU A 147 -12.05 7.23 28.10
C LEU A 147 -11.71 5.88 27.48
N ASP A 148 -10.90 5.87 26.43
CA ASP A 148 -10.43 4.63 25.78
C ASP A 148 -9.62 3.76 26.76
N LEU A 149 -8.81 4.38 27.62
CA LEU A 149 -8.07 3.66 28.67
C LEU A 149 -9.02 3.01 29.69
N ILE A 150 -10.02 3.76 30.17
CA ILE A 150 -11.03 3.26 31.11
C ILE A 150 -11.79 2.09 30.49
N ILE A 151 -12.21 2.19 29.23
CA ILE A 151 -12.90 1.11 28.52
C ILE A 151 -12.02 -0.14 28.41
N LYS A 152 -10.74 0.02 28.08
CA LYS A 152 -9.79 -1.10 28.02
C LYS A 152 -9.61 -1.78 29.38
N ASN A 153 -9.44 -0.99 30.44
CA ASN A 153 -9.30 -1.51 31.80
C ASN A 153 -10.55 -2.25 32.27
N ASN A 154 -11.76 -1.70 32.02
CA ASN A 154 -13.01 -2.37 32.37
C ASN A 154 -13.20 -3.69 31.60
N LYS A 155 -12.79 -3.74 30.33
CA LYS A 155 -12.79 -4.99 29.55
C LYS A 155 -11.82 -6.03 30.13
N SER A 156 -10.62 -5.62 30.55
CA SER A 156 -9.68 -6.54 31.22
C SER A 156 -10.23 -7.04 32.55
N ILE A 157 -10.86 -6.17 33.36
CA ILE A 157 -11.47 -6.54 34.65
C ILE A 157 -12.58 -7.58 34.41
N ALA A 158 -13.50 -7.32 33.47
CA ALA A 158 -14.55 -8.28 33.12
C ALA A 158 -14.00 -9.62 32.64
N SER A 159 -12.92 -9.61 31.85
CA SER A 159 -12.25 -10.85 31.42
C SER A 159 -11.61 -11.60 32.60
N THR A 160 -11.00 -10.91 33.56
CA THR A 160 -10.45 -11.55 34.77
C THR A 160 -11.53 -12.07 35.71
N GLU A 161 -12.65 -11.37 35.84
CA GLU A 161 -13.81 -11.82 36.63
C GLU A 161 -14.42 -13.10 36.05
N GLN A 162 -14.53 -13.19 34.72
CA GLN A 162 -14.97 -14.42 34.04
C GLN A 162 -14.00 -15.58 34.32
N GLN A 163 -12.69 -15.36 34.20
CA GLN A 163 -11.68 -16.38 34.51
C GLN A 163 -11.75 -16.83 35.98
N ASN A 164 -11.91 -15.90 36.91
CA ASN A 164 -12.03 -16.19 38.35
C ASN A 164 -13.33 -16.96 38.67
N ALA A 165 -14.44 -16.64 38.01
CA ALA A 165 -15.69 -17.38 38.14
C ALA A 165 -15.55 -18.83 37.64
N THR A 166 -14.87 -19.03 36.51
CA THR A 166 -14.56 -20.37 35.99
C THR A 166 -13.64 -21.15 36.93
N ILE A 167 -12.61 -20.51 37.49
CA ILE A 167 -11.73 -21.15 38.49
C ILE A 167 -12.54 -21.52 39.74
N SER A 168 -13.44 -20.65 40.22
CA SER A 168 -14.29 -20.94 41.38
C SER A 168 -15.17 -22.17 41.18
N CYS A 169 -15.84 -22.32 40.03
CA CYS A 169 -16.72 -23.47 39.80
C CYS A 169 -15.95 -24.80 39.68
N THR A 170 -14.75 -24.78 39.12
CA THR A 170 -13.89 -25.99 39.10
C THR A 170 -13.42 -26.41 40.50
N ASN A 171 -13.19 -25.44 41.42
CA ASN A 171 -12.79 -25.75 42.80
C ASN A 171 -13.95 -26.36 43.62
N THR A 172 -15.19 -25.90 43.44
CA THR A 172 -16.37 -26.50 44.06
C THR A 172 -16.65 -27.90 43.52
N GLU A 173 -16.42 -28.14 42.23
CA GLU A 173 -16.52 -29.47 41.62
C GLU A 173 -15.50 -30.46 42.21
N LEU A 174 -14.25 -30.03 42.47
CA LEU A 174 -13.23 -30.87 43.12
C LEU A 174 -13.55 -31.17 44.59
N GLN A 175 -14.11 -30.22 45.34
CA GLN A 175 -14.60 -30.46 46.71
C GLN A 175 -15.81 -31.41 46.74
N GLY A 176 -16.74 -31.26 45.80
CA GLY A 176 -17.88 -32.18 45.64
C GLY A 176 -17.44 -33.60 45.26
N GLN A 177 -16.43 -33.75 44.40
CA GLN A 177 -15.87 -35.06 44.06
C GLN A 177 -15.11 -35.70 45.23
N GLN A 178 -14.38 -34.93 46.04
CA GLN A 178 -13.75 -35.43 47.27
C GLN A 178 -14.78 -35.90 48.31
N ALA A 179 -15.95 -35.25 48.40
CA ALA A 179 -17.05 -35.68 49.28
C ALA A 179 -17.72 -37.00 48.84
N MET A 180 -17.67 -37.34 47.54
CA MET A 180 -18.29 -38.55 46.99
C MET A 180 -17.36 -39.79 47.00
N CYS A 181 -16.07 -39.62 47.32
CA CYS A 181 -15.07 -40.69 47.34
C CYS A 181 -14.60 -41.10 48.76
N SER A 182 -15.30 -40.70 49.84
CA SER A 182 -15.08 -41.28 51.17
C SER A 182 -16.04 -42.44 51.44
N THR A 183 -15.71 -43.61 50.89
CA THR A 183 -16.32 -44.88 51.32
C THR A 183 -15.64 -45.37 52.61
N GLY A 184 -16.41 -45.54 53.68
CA GLY A 184 -16.16 -46.59 54.67
C GLY A 184 -16.01 -46.18 56.13
N LYS A 185 -17.12 -46.16 56.87
CA LYS A 185 -17.45 -47.11 57.97
C LYS A 185 -18.79 -46.73 58.61
N THR A 186 -19.80 -47.52 58.33
CA THR A 186 -21.16 -47.46 58.90
C THR A 186 -21.14 -47.79 60.39
N LYS A 187 -21.65 -46.89 61.24
CA LYS A 187 -22.17 -47.23 62.57
C LYS A 187 -23.42 -46.37 62.85
N TYR A 188 -24.57 -47.03 62.79
CA TYR A 188 -25.88 -46.75 63.40
C TYR A 188 -26.17 -45.32 63.90
N SER A 189 -27.04 -44.59 63.18
CA SER A 189 -28.26 -43.96 63.72
C SER A 189 -28.95 -43.17 62.59
N LEU A 190 -30.16 -43.58 62.22
CA LEU A 190 -31.02 -42.81 61.32
C LEU A 190 -31.94 -41.95 62.20
N THR A 191 -31.82 -40.62 62.10
CA THR A 191 -32.80 -39.69 62.67
C THR A 191 -34.02 -39.58 61.74
N PRO A 192 -35.26 -39.60 62.26
CA PRO A 192 -36.46 -39.65 61.43
C PRO A 192 -36.77 -38.31 60.73
N LEU A 193 -37.36 -38.42 59.53
CA LEU A 193 -37.83 -37.31 58.71
C LEU A 193 -38.98 -36.56 59.40
N ASN A 194 -38.84 -35.24 59.51
CA ASN A 194 -39.82 -34.37 60.16
C ASN A 194 -40.96 -34.07 59.18
N ILE A 195 -42.10 -34.73 59.36
CA ILE A 195 -43.34 -34.45 58.64
C ILE A 195 -44.19 -33.59 59.57
N THR A 196 -44.38 -32.33 59.21
CA THR A 196 -45.34 -31.42 59.86
C THR A 196 -46.70 -31.57 59.19
N TYR A 197 -47.74 -31.83 59.99
CA TYR A 197 -49.15 -31.70 59.58
C TYR A 197 -49.57 -30.24 59.45
#